data_AF-A0ABD5N552-F1
#
_entry.id   AF-A0ABD5N552-F1
#
_cell.length_a   1.000
_cell.length_b   1.000
_cell.length_c   1.000
_cell.angle_alpha   90.00
_cell.angle_beta   90.00
_cell.angle_gamma   90.00
#
_symmetry.space_group_name_H-M   'P 1'
#
loop_
_entity.id
_entity.type
_entity.pdbx_description
1 polymer ?
#
loop_
_entity_poly.entity_id
_entity_poly.type
_entity_poly.pdbx_seq_one_letter_code
_entity_poly.pdbx_strand_id
1 'polypeptide(L)'
;MKAKKILRNWRVIILLVFVLLSIVSLNPRPMREGVAIRSVQLDSAAADSGMESPLGTTRPIDREYIIKVNNQPVTSVDEFYDAMGPLEVNKSVLIETNLRTYRPIVKEDFEIIELNETEIINITEEIYVNETINDTVVLVPKNVTTQKEVPKIEKIPLGPQGIGIKLYDLPKTNLKKGLDLEGGTRVLLKPEENITSEQFDLLLEVLEQRLDVYKLTDMVIRGVSDLEQNRFVLIEIAGASESEVRNLLGSQGKFEAQIANESVFFGDQIDYICRDPTCAGLDPQRRCSNNGQTWSCPYRFEITVDEEAAQNHKRITAGLEVVQMDGGNDVLSEKIDFLLDDVLVRSLFIDSDLKDSEQRTTSITGFGEGHSEQAAAYNALNDMKQLQTILSTGILPVKLEVSSINTISPILGVEFLNNAILVGVFALLTVGIVIYLRYRRFAISIPIMVTMLCELTILLGAASLINWNISLAAIAGIILVVGTGVDHQIVITDETMSGKSASVYNWKDKIKNAFAIIMGAYFTNVVALIPLIYAGAGLVQGFALTTILGYSIGVFITRPAFAAVVEILLKE
;
A
#
# COMPACT_ATOMS: atom_id res chain seq x y z
N MET A 1 15.80 -15.87 46.41
CA MET A 1 17.07 -16.37 45.80
C MET A 1 16.88 -16.96 44.40
N LYS A 2 15.89 -17.85 44.15
CA LYS A 2 15.66 -18.48 42.84
C LYS A 2 15.28 -17.50 41.71
N ALA A 3 14.42 -16.52 41.96
CA ALA A 3 14.04 -15.49 40.96
C ALA A 3 15.24 -14.70 40.40
N LYS A 4 16.18 -14.29 41.28
CA LYS A 4 17.41 -13.60 40.85
C LYS A 4 18.32 -14.49 40.00
N LYS A 5 18.34 -15.81 40.24
CA LYS A 5 19.06 -16.78 39.39
C LYS A 5 18.39 -16.93 38.02
N ILE A 6 17.06 -16.94 37.97
CA ILE A 6 16.28 -17.00 36.71
C ILE A 6 16.58 -15.78 35.84
N LEU A 7 16.46 -14.57 36.40
CA LEU A 7 16.69 -13.32 35.66
C LEU A 7 18.14 -13.12 35.20
N ARG A 8 19.11 -13.83 35.81
CA ARG A 8 20.53 -13.81 35.39
C ARG A 8 20.86 -14.88 34.35
N ASN A 9 19.95 -15.79 34.05
CA ASN A 9 20.20 -16.83 33.05
C ASN A 9 20.16 -16.21 31.65
N TRP A 10 21.21 -16.43 30.85
CA TRP A 10 21.34 -15.81 29.52
C TRP A 10 20.18 -16.17 28.57
N ARG A 11 19.61 -17.38 28.66
CA ARG A 11 18.47 -17.80 27.82
C ARG A 11 17.20 -17.03 28.17
N VAL A 12 17.00 -16.76 29.46
CA VAL A 12 15.86 -15.97 29.95
C VAL A 12 16.05 -14.49 29.61
N ILE A 13 17.29 -13.97 29.67
CA ILE A 13 17.60 -12.62 29.22
C ILE A 13 17.28 -12.45 27.73
N ILE A 14 17.65 -13.42 26.89
CA ILE A 14 17.29 -13.40 25.47
C ILE A 14 15.77 -13.34 25.28
N LEU A 15 15.03 -14.22 25.97
CA LEU A 15 13.56 -14.18 25.93
C LEU A 15 13.03 -12.78 26.28
N LEU A 16 13.50 -12.19 27.37
CA LEU A 16 13.06 -10.87 27.82
C LEU A 16 13.43 -9.76 26.83
N VAL A 17 14.60 -9.83 26.18
CA VAL A 17 15.00 -8.88 25.14
C VAL A 17 14.04 -8.98 23.94
N PHE A 18 13.72 -10.20 23.48
CA PHE A 18 12.77 -10.39 22.38
C PHE A 18 11.35 -9.92 22.75
N VAL A 19 10.89 -10.17 23.98
CA VAL A 19 9.61 -9.63 24.47
C VAL A 19 9.63 -8.10 24.46
N LEU A 20 10.69 -7.47 24.96
CA LEU A 20 10.82 -6.01 24.99
C LEU A 20 10.81 -5.43 23.56
N LEU A 21 11.61 -5.99 22.65
CA LEU A 21 11.63 -5.58 21.25
C LEU A 21 10.25 -5.73 20.59
N SER A 22 9.52 -6.78 20.97
CA SER A 22 8.19 -7.06 20.45
C SER A 22 7.15 -6.06 20.95
N ILE A 23 7.19 -5.68 22.24
CA ILE A 23 6.32 -4.65 22.80
C ILE A 23 6.58 -3.30 22.13
N VAL A 24 7.86 -2.94 21.95
CA VAL A 24 8.25 -1.70 21.24
C VAL A 24 7.83 -1.73 19.78
N SER A 25 7.95 -2.88 19.10
CA SER A 25 7.47 -3.07 17.73
C SER A 25 5.96 -2.89 17.63
N LEU A 26 5.20 -3.50 18.54
CA LEU A 26 3.74 -3.48 18.54
C LEU A 26 3.18 -2.09 18.81
N ASN A 27 3.75 -1.36 19.76
CA ASN A 27 3.29 -0.04 20.13
C ASN A 27 4.48 0.89 20.48
N PRO A 28 5.13 1.49 19.46
CA PRO A 28 6.26 2.39 19.68
C PRO A 28 5.86 3.74 20.31
N ARG A 29 4.57 4.13 20.25
CA ARG A 29 4.06 5.41 20.78
C ARG A 29 2.74 5.22 21.54
N PRO A 30 2.78 4.70 22.79
CA PRO A 30 1.59 4.29 23.52
C PRO A 30 0.67 5.42 24.00
N MET A 31 1.16 6.66 24.05
CA MET A 31 0.41 7.83 24.50
C MET A 31 -0.08 8.72 23.35
N ARG A 32 -0.17 8.17 22.12
CA ARG A 32 -0.66 8.93 20.97
C ARG A 32 -2.18 8.94 20.95
N GLU A 33 -2.76 10.11 20.73
CA GLU A 33 -4.21 10.34 20.65
C GLU A 33 -4.52 11.15 19.40
N GLY A 34 -5.70 10.93 18.81
CA GLY A 34 -6.11 11.57 17.56
C GLY A 34 -6.95 10.66 16.68
N VAL A 35 -7.14 11.06 15.42
CA VAL A 35 -7.91 10.33 14.42
C VAL A 35 -7.07 10.14 13.16
N ALA A 36 -6.91 8.91 12.68
CA ALA A 36 -6.06 8.64 11.53
C ALA A 36 -6.77 8.99 10.21
N ILE A 37 -6.00 9.55 9.27
CA ILE A 37 -6.47 9.80 7.91
C ILE A 37 -6.44 8.48 7.15
N ARG A 38 -7.61 8.03 6.67
CA ARG A 38 -7.72 6.85 5.81
C ARG A 38 -7.39 7.24 4.38
N SER A 39 -8.12 8.20 3.82
CA SER A 39 -7.94 8.68 2.45
C SER A 39 -8.46 10.10 2.30
N VAL A 40 -7.99 10.76 1.24
CA VAL A 40 -8.42 12.10 0.81
C VAL A 40 -8.96 11.99 -0.61
N GLN A 41 -10.18 12.47 -0.83
CA GLN A 41 -10.86 12.45 -2.13
C GLN A 41 -10.26 13.52 -3.06
N LEU A 42 -10.12 13.20 -4.35
CA LEU A 42 -9.70 14.15 -5.39
C LEU A 42 -10.70 15.32 -5.49
N ASP A 43 -10.22 16.51 -5.84
CA ASP A 43 -11.00 17.75 -5.98
C ASP A 43 -11.83 18.16 -4.76
N SER A 44 -11.52 17.60 -3.59
CA SER A 44 -12.14 17.98 -2.33
C SER A 44 -11.45 19.18 -1.70
N ALA A 45 -12.16 19.86 -0.79
CA ALA A 45 -11.59 20.95 0.01
C ALA A 45 -10.29 20.53 0.74
N ALA A 46 -10.20 19.27 1.20
CA ALA A 46 -9.01 18.73 1.83
C ALA A 46 -7.84 18.58 0.85
N ALA A 47 -8.07 18.01 -0.34
CA ALA A 47 -7.04 17.86 -1.37
C ALA A 47 -6.46 19.22 -1.80
N ASP A 48 -7.33 20.21 -2.04
CA ASP A 48 -6.92 21.58 -2.41
C ASP A 48 -6.07 22.25 -1.33
N SER A 49 -6.28 21.89 -0.06
CA SER A 49 -5.47 22.39 1.06
C SER A 49 -4.09 21.71 1.15
N GLY A 50 -3.79 20.77 0.26
CA GLY A 50 -2.55 20.00 0.21
C GLY A 50 -2.55 18.72 1.05
N MET A 51 -3.70 18.25 1.53
CA MET A 51 -3.79 16.94 2.18
C MET A 51 -3.65 15.82 1.16
N GLU A 52 -2.92 14.77 1.53
CA GLU A 52 -2.66 13.62 0.67
C GLU A 52 -3.11 12.32 1.34
N SER A 53 -3.54 11.36 0.52
CA SER A 53 -3.84 10.00 1.01
C SER A 53 -2.54 9.30 1.43
N PRO A 54 -2.51 8.60 2.57
CA PRO A 54 -1.35 7.82 2.98
C PRO A 54 -1.10 6.66 2.00
N LEU A 55 0.17 6.39 1.68
CA LEU A 55 0.56 5.24 0.86
C LEU A 55 0.17 3.92 1.55
N GLY A 56 -0.32 2.92 0.79
CA GLY A 56 -0.72 1.61 1.33
C GLY A 56 0.42 0.85 2.03
N THR A 57 1.67 1.13 1.65
CA THR A 57 2.87 0.57 2.29
C THR A 57 3.12 1.15 3.70
N THR A 58 2.57 2.32 4.01
CA THR A 58 2.80 3.05 5.26
C THR A 58 2.24 2.25 6.45
N ARG A 59 3.03 2.11 7.52
CA ARG A 59 2.60 1.44 8.74
C ARG A 59 1.44 2.19 9.40
N PRO A 60 0.49 1.50 10.06
CA PRO A 60 -0.65 2.16 10.69
C PRO A 60 -0.25 3.30 11.65
N ILE A 61 0.82 3.13 12.43
CA ILE A 61 1.30 4.19 13.34
C ILE A 61 2.13 5.28 12.64
N ASP A 62 2.59 5.07 11.41
CA ASP A 62 3.38 6.08 10.70
C ASP A 62 2.48 7.03 9.88
N ARG A 63 1.19 6.71 9.75
CA ARG A 63 0.19 7.56 9.07
C ARG A 63 -0.04 8.88 9.77
N GLU A 64 -0.30 9.90 8.95
CA GLU A 64 -0.76 11.20 9.40
C GLU A 64 -2.12 11.08 10.10
N TYR A 65 -2.28 11.83 11.18
CA TYR A 65 -3.47 11.79 12.03
C TYR A 65 -3.78 13.18 12.56
N ILE A 66 -5.07 13.43 12.68
CA ILE A 66 -5.67 14.66 13.15
C ILE A 66 -5.63 14.67 14.68
N ILE A 67 -5.11 15.75 15.24
CA ILE A 67 -5.00 15.99 16.67
C ILE A 67 -6.09 16.97 17.12
N LYS A 68 -6.39 17.97 16.29
CA LYS A 68 -7.44 18.96 16.58
C LYS A 68 -8.20 19.37 15.34
N VAL A 69 -9.46 19.75 15.58
CA VAL A 69 -10.33 20.42 14.61
C VAL A 69 -10.87 21.68 15.27
N ASN A 70 -10.76 22.83 14.60
CA ASN A 70 -11.24 24.11 15.12
C ASN A 70 -10.77 24.41 16.57
N ASN A 71 -9.49 24.11 16.85
CA ASN A 71 -8.85 24.20 18.17
C ASN A 71 -9.40 23.24 19.26
N GLN A 72 -10.34 22.36 18.93
CA GLN A 72 -10.81 21.31 19.83
C GLN A 72 -10.01 20.03 19.60
N PRO A 73 -9.45 19.41 20.66
CA PRO A 73 -8.81 18.11 20.54
C PRO A 73 -9.82 17.04 20.16
N VAL A 74 -9.40 16.11 19.31
CA VAL A 74 -10.23 14.99 18.86
C VAL A 74 -9.50 13.69 19.15
N THR A 75 -10.19 12.71 19.71
CA THR A 75 -9.63 11.39 20.06
C THR A 75 -10.36 10.24 19.37
N SER A 76 -11.55 10.49 18.83
CA SER A 76 -12.35 9.54 18.06
C SER A 76 -12.90 10.19 16.79
N VAL A 77 -13.31 9.34 15.83
CA VAL A 77 -13.98 9.80 14.60
C VAL A 77 -15.27 10.56 14.92
N ASP A 78 -16.03 10.14 15.93
CA ASP A 78 -17.25 10.83 16.35
C ASP A 78 -16.95 12.24 16.86
N GLU A 79 -15.94 12.37 17.73
CA GLU A 79 -15.48 13.68 18.23
C GLU A 79 -14.97 14.58 17.10
N PHE A 80 -14.38 14.00 16.05
CA PHE A 80 -13.99 14.74 14.86
C PHE A 80 -15.21 15.38 14.18
N TYR A 81 -16.26 14.61 13.91
CA TYR A 81 -17.46 15.14 13.25
C TYR A 81 -18.24 16.11 14.15
N ASP A 82 -18.22 15.90 15.46
CA ASP A 82 -18.80 16.85 16.42
C ASP A 82 -18.03 18.18 16.44
N ALA A 83 -16.69 18.14 16.42
CA ALA A 83 -15.83 19.33 16.41
C ALA A 83 -15.83 20.08 15.06
N MET A 84 -16.11 19.37 13.97
CA MET A 84 -16.36 19.96 12.65
C MET A 84 -17.60 20.86 12.67
N GLY A 85 -18.67 20.42 13.33
CA GLY A 85 -19.97 21.12 13.33
C GLY A 85 -20.62 21.18 11.94
N PRO A 86 -21.69 21.98 11.77
CA PRO A 86 -22.31 22.18 10.47
C PRO A 86 -21.35 22.91 9.53
N LEU A 87 -21.17 22.36 8.34
CA LEU A 87 -20.35 22.96 7.30
C LEU A 87 -21.07 24.17 6.69
N GLU A 88 -20.31 25.22 6.39
CA GLU A 88 -20.80 26.41 5.68
C GLU A 88 -19.88 26.69 4.49
N VAL A 89 -20.48 26.91 3.32
CA VAL A 89 -19.77 27.19 2.07
C VAL A 89 -18.84 28.41 2.23
N ASN A 90 -17.64 28.34 1.65
CA ASN A 90 -16.58 29.36 1.71
C ASN A 90 -16.02 29.66 3.12
N LYS A 91 -16.39 28.89 4.15
CA LYS A 91 -15.70 28.94 5.44
C LYS A 91 -14.57 27.92 5.47
N SER A 92 -13.44 28.32 6.07
CA SER A 92 -12.31 27.42 6.30
C SER A 92 -12.53 26.62 7.58
N VAL A 93 -12.22 25.33 7.55
CA VAL A 93 -12.10 24.49 8.74
C VAL A 93 -10.62 24.41 9.13
N LEU A 94 -10.29 24.59 10.40
CA LEU A 94 -8.91 24.41 10.88
C LEU A 94 -8.68 22.96 11.27
N ILE A 95 -7.75 22.27 10.60
CA ILE A 95 -7.38 20.88 10.91
C ILE A 95 -5.90 20.83 11.28
N GLU A 96 -5.58 20.51 12.53
CA GLU A 96 -4.21 20.29 12.99
C GLU A 96 -3.89 18.79 12.98
N THR A 97 -2.86 18.40 12.26
CA THR A 97 -2.31 17.03 12.30
C THR A 97 -0.99 17.00 13.05
N ASN A 98 -0.43 15.81 13.18
CA ASN A 98 0.91 15.61 13.75
C ASN A 98 2.06 16.07 12.86
N LEU A 99 1.79 16.41 11.60
CA LEU A 99 2.80 16.86 10.65
C LEU A 99 2.63 18.35 10.34
N ARG A 100 1.39 18.77 10.04
CA ARG A 100 1.10 20.12 9.56
C ARG A 100 -0.33 20.54 9.90
N THR A 101 -0.62 21.80 9.66
CA THR A 101 -1.94 22.39 9.84
C THR A 101 -2.53 22.74 8.49
N TYR A 102 -3.78 22.35 8.27
CA TYR A 102 -4.51 22.60 7.04
C TYR A 102 -5.71 23.50 7.29
N ARG A 103 -6.12 24.21 6.23
CA ARG A 103 -7.28 25.09 6.22
C ARG A 103 -8.16 24.84 4.99
N PRO A 104 -8.74 23.64 4.84
CA PRO A 104 -9.68 23.36 3.75
C PRO A 104 -10.84 24.36 3.77
N ILE A 105 -11.14 24.93 2.59
CA ILE A 105 -12.26 25.84 2.39
C ILE A 105 -13.42 25.01 1.86
N VAL A 106 -14.52 24.98 2.60
CA VAL A 106 -15.71 24.19 2.26
C VAL A 106 -16.25 24.65 0.91
N LYS A 107 -16.32 23.70 -0.03
CA LYS A 107 -16.90 23.90 -1.36
C LYS A 107 -18.42 23.76 -1.32
N GLU A 108 -19.08 24.32 -2.31
CA GLU A 108 -20.49 24.07 -2.56
C GLU A 108 -20.62 22.84 -3.46
N ASP A 109 -21.57 21.98 -3.14
CA ASP A 109 -21.93 20.82 -3.95
C ASP A 109 -22.99 21.23 -4.97
N PHE A 110 -22.86 20.75 -6.20
CA PHE A 110 -23.72 21.15 -7.32
C PHE A 110 -24.26 19.93 -8.05
N GLU A 111 -25.56 19.96 -8.35
CA GLU A 111 -26.13 19.11 -9.39
C GLU A 111 -25.89 19.79 -10.75
N ILE A 112 -25.23 19.11 -11.67
CA ILE A 112 -24.94 19.62 -13.01
C ILE A 112 -25.98 19.08 -13.97
N ILE A 113 -26.72 19.98 -14.61
CA ILE A 113 -27.67 19.66 -15.68
C ILE A 113 -27.12 20.24 -16.98
N GLU A 114 -26.78 19.39 -17.94
CA GLU A 114 -26.48 19.83 -19.31
C GLU A 114 -27.77 20.25 -20.02
N LEU A 115 -27.77 21.48 -20.53
CA LEU A 115 -28.87 22.03 -21.33
C LEU A 115 -28.61 21.74 -22.81
N ASN A 116 -29.69 21.65 -23.61
CA ASN A 116 -29.61 21.46 -25.07
C ASN A 116 -29.14 22.73 -25.85
N GLU A 117 -28.40 23.63 -25.20
CA GLU A 117 -27.92 24.89 -25.76
C GLU A 117 -26.41 25.01 -25.54
N THR A 118 -25.70 25.75 -26.42
CA THR A 118 -24.29 26.10 -26.25
C THR A 118 -24.15 27.59 -25.87
N GLU A 119 -23.04 27.95 -25.22
CA GLU A 119 -22.63 29.33 -24.97
C GLU A 119 -21.19 29.57 -25.40
N ILE A 120 -20.90 30.82 -25.77
CA ILE A 120 -19.55 31.26 -26.15
C ILE A 120 -18.93 31.93 -24.93
N ILE A 121 -17.88 31.32 -24.36
CA ILE A 121 -17.08 31.88 -23.26
C ILE A 121 -15.82 32.54 -23.80
N ASN A 122 -15.48 33.71 -23.25
CA ASN A 122 -14.27 34.45 -23.57
C ASN A 122 -13.19 34.14 -22.52
N ILE A 123 -12.25 33.27 -22.86
CA ILE A 123 -11.13 32.90 -21.98
C ILE A 123 -10.03 33.94 -22.19
N THR A 124 -9.64 34.63 -21.12
CA THR A 124 -8.56 35.64 -21.18
C THR A 124 -7.34 35.13 -20.45
N GLU A 125 -6.24 34.97 -21.18
CA GLU A 125 -4.97 34.48 -20.65
C GLU A 125 -3.91 35.57 -20.68
N GLU A 126 -3.13 35.66 -19.61
CA GLU A 126 -2.02 36.59 -19.48
C GLU A 126 -0.77 35.94 -20.10
N ILE A 127 -0.44 36.36 -21.31
CA ILE A 127 0.76 35.92 -22.03
C ILE A 127 1.87 36.97 -21.85
N TYR A 128 3.12 36.51 -21.71
CA TYR A 128 4.26 37.41 -21.63
C TYR A 128 4.82 37.63 -23.02
N VAL A 129 4.75 38.88 -23.49
CA VAL A 129 5.20 39.26 -24.83
C VAL A 129 6.43 40.13 -24.71
N ASN A 130 7.43 39.86 -25.53
CA ASN A 130 8.64 40.67 -25.59
C ASN A 130 8.32 42.01 -26.29
N GLU A 131 8.39 43.11 -25.54
CA GLU A 131 8.35 44.47 -26.11
C GLU A 131 9.70 45.16 -25.93
N THR A 132 10.14 45.85 -26.98
CA THR A 132 11.38 46.61 -26.96
C THR A 132 11.10 48.00 -26.39
N ILE A 133 11.59 48.27 -25.18
CA ILE A 133 11.51 49.58 -24.54
C ILE A 133 12.94 50.10 -24.40
N ASN A 134 13.27 51.20 -25.08
CA ASN A 134 14.60 51.83 -25.08
C ASN A 134 15.77 50.85 -25.38
N ASP A 135 15.68 50.12 -26.49
CA ASP A 135 16.72 49.16 -26.94
C ASP A 135 17.00 48.00 -25.94
N THR A 136 16.13 47.81 -24.96
CA THR A 136 16.10 46.64 -24.07
C THR A 136 14.80 45.88 -24.28
N VAL A 137 14.90 44.57 -24.52
CA VAL A 137 13.74 43.68 -24.58
C VAL A 137 13.27 43.43 -23.15
N VAL A 138 12.02 43.80 -22.89
CA VAL A 138 11.39 43.63 -21.57
C VAL A 138 10.13 42.77 -21.77
N LEU A 139 9.97 41.77 -20.92
CA LEU A 139 8.76 40.94 -20.88
C LEU A 139 7.62 41.76 -20.30
N VAL A 140 6.59 42.00 -21.11
CA VAL A 140 5.39 42.72 -20.69
C VAL A 140 4.20 41.74 -20.71
N PRO A 141 3.46 41.60 -19.59
CA PRO A 141 2.26 40.79 -19.59
C PRO A 141 1.16 41.45 -20.45
N LYS A 142 0.55 40.66 -21.33
CA LYS A 142 -0.54 41.05 -22.22
C LYS A 142 -1.66 40.04 -22.12
N ASN A 143 -2.90 40.52 -22.04
CA ASN A 143 -4.06 39.66 -21.94
C ASN A 143 -4.59 39.34 -23.35
N VAL A 144 -4.61 38.07 -23.73
CA VAL A 144 -5.22 37.58 -24.97
C VAL A 144 -6.53 36.91 -24.65
N THR A 145 -7.60 37.31 -25.33
CA THR A 145 -8.94 36.77 -25.14
C THR A 145 -9.36 35.89 -26.32
N THR A 146 -9.63 34.60 -26.06
CA THR A 146 -10.08 33.60 -27.03
C THR A 146 -11.53 33.21 -26.77
N GLN A 147 -12.33 33.03 -27.82
CA GLN A 147 -13.73 32.61 -27.71
C GLN A 147 -13.85 31.09 -27.86
N LYS A 148 -14.48 30.40 -26.90
CA LYS A 148 -14.71 28.94 -26.92
C LYS A 148 -16.20 28.64 -26.77
N GLU A 149 -16.73 27.78 -27.64
CA GLU A 149 -18.12 27.32 -27.56
C GLU A 149 -18.21 26.09 -26.65
N VAL A 150 -19.05 26.15 -25.62
CA VAL A 150 -19.22 25.10 -24.62
C VAL A 150 -20.71 24.81 -24.38
N PRO A 151 -21.12 23.56 -24.07
CA PRO A 151 -22.49 23.26 -23.68
C PRO A 151 -22.86 24.06 -22.44
N LYS A 152 -24.05 24.69 -22.45
CA LYS A 152 -24.56 25.36 -21.26
C LYS A 152 -24.86 24.32 -20.19
N ILE A 153 -24.32 24.57 -19.01
CA ILE A 153 -24.59 23.79 -17.82
C ILE A 153 -25.36 24.64 -16.82
N GLU A 154 -26.42 24.10 -16.26
CA GLU A 154 -27.09 24.66 -15.09
C GLU A 154 -26.55 23.95 -13.85
N LYS A 155 -26.02 24.72 -12.90
CA LYS A 155 -25.51 24.21 -11.62
C LYS A 155 -26.51 24.54 -10.52
N ILE A 156 -27.18 23.52 -9.98
CA ILE A 156 -28.11 23.69 -8.87
C ILE A 156 -27.35 23.43 -7.56
N PRO A 157 -27.24 24.41 -6.64
CA PRO A 157 -26.54 24.20 -5.37
C PRO A 157 -27.34 23.25 -4.47
N LEU A 158 -26.70 22.16 -4.06
CA LEU A 158 -27.26 21.16 -3.14
C LEU A 158 -26.89 21.45 -1.67
N GLY A 159 -25.93 22.34 -1.44
CA GLY A 159 -25.45 22.75 -0.12
C GLY A 159 -23.94 22.57 0.04
N PRO A 160 -23.39 22.60 1.27
CA PRO A 160 -21.97 22.45 1.50
C PRO A 160 -21.50 21.02 1.19
N GLN A 161 -20.49 20.89 0.33
CA GLN A 161 -19.81 19.64 0.07
C GLN A 161 -19.02 19.21 1.32
N GLY A 162 -18.99 17.91 1.61
CA GLY A 162 -18.08 17.37 2.61
C GLY A 162 -16.62 17.70 2.27
N ILE A 163 -15.77 17.88 3.28
CA ILE A 163 -14.35 18.22 3.07
C ILE A 163 -13.54 17.12 2.34
N GLY A 164 -14.11 15.94 2.13
CA GLY A 164 -13.51 14.84 1.35
C GLY A 164 -12.42 14.04 2.05
N ILE A 165 -12.49 13.92 3.39
CA ILE A 165 -11.57 13.08 4.17
C ILE A 165 -12.33 11.86 4.70
N LYS A 166 -11.77 10.66 4.50
CA LYS A 166 -12.21 9.45 5.20
C LYS A 166 -11.30 9.19 6.40
N LEU A 167 -11.87 8.91 7.55
CA LEU A 167 -11.17 8.79 8.83
C LEU A 167 -11.41 7.44 9.49
N TYR A 168 -10.53 7.08 10.42
CA TYR A 168 -10.72 5.96 11.32
C TYR A 168 -10.03 6.23 12.66
N ASP A 169 -10.49 5.55 13.72
CA ASP A 169 -9.88 5.68 15.03
C ASP A 169 -8.40 5.30 15.00
N LEU A 170 -7.59 6.06 15.72
CA LEU A 170 -6.14 5.89 15.69
C LEU A 170 -5.76 4.45 16.11
N PRO A 171 -4.97 3.74 15.27
CA PRO A 171 -4.60 2.36 15.55
C PRO A 171 -3.68 2.30 16.77
N LYS A 172 -4.04 1.47 17.75
CA LYS A 172 -3.27 1.28 19.00
C LYS A 172 -2.04 0.38 18.84
N THR A 173 -1.96 -0.36 17.73
CA THR A 173 -0.86 -1.28 17.44
C THR A 173 -0.43 -1.18 15.98
N ASN A 174 0.79 -1.59 15.69
CA ASN A 174 1.35 -1.73 14.35
C ASN A 174 0.90 -3.00 13.61
N LEU A 175 0.00 -3.79 14.19
CA LEU A 175 -0.53 -4.98 13.53
C LEU A 175 -1.45 -4.55 12.39
N LYS A 176 -1.03 -4.83 11.16
CA LYS A 176 -1.91 -4.78 10.01
C LYS A 176 -2.87 -5.95 10.08
N LYS A 177 -4.16 -5.70 9.92
CA LYS A 177 -5.19 -6.75 9.90
C LYS A 177 -5.43 -7.14 8.43
N GLY A 178 -5.72 -8.41 8.20
CA GLY A 178 -6.10 -8.90 6.89
C GLY A 178 -7.53 -8.49 6.55
N LEU A 179 -7.88 -8.59 5.26
CA LEU A 179 -9.22 -8.30 4.75
C LEU A 179 -10.33 -9.02 5.53
N ASP A 180 -10.07 -10.24 5.96
CA ASP A 180 -11.05 -11.05 6.70
C ASP A 180 -11.43 -10.44 8.08
N LEU A 181 -10.62 -9.51 8.62
CA LEU A 181 -10.85 -8.83 9.89
C LEU A 181 -11.29 -7.37 9.70
N GLU A 182 -10.85 -6.71 8.63
CA GLU A 182 -11.21 -5.30 8.32
C GLU A 182 -12.46 -5.19 7.45
N GLY A 183 -12.80 -6.27 6.73
CA GLY A 183 -13.79 -6.27 5.67
C GLY A 183 -13.29 -5.61 4.38
N GLY A 184 -14.02 -5.84 3.30
CA GLY A 184 -13.73 -5.38 1.95
C GLY A 184 -13.85 -6.50 0.93
N THR A 185 -13.23 -6.32 -0.23
CA THR A 185 -13.37 -7.24 -1.36
C THR A 185 -12.02 -7.82 -1.76
N ARG A 186 -12.00 -9.15 -1.93
CA ARG A 186 -10.91 -9.92 -2.51
C ARG A 186 -11.29 -10.31 -3.92
N VAL A 187 -10.40 -10.08 -4.87
CA VAL A 187 -10.56 -10.48 -6.27
C VAL A 187 -9.38 -11.33 -6.68
N LEU A 188 -9.69 -12.43 -7.36
CA LEU A 188 -8.71 -13.29 -8.00
C LEU A 188 -8.89 -13.16 -9.51
N LEU A 189 -7.90 -12.56 -10.16
CA LEU A 189 -7.84 -12.41 -11.60
C LEU A 189 -6.92 -13.48 -12.18
N LYS A 190 -7.31 -14.07 -13.31
CA LYS A 190 -6.49 -15.05 -14.02
C LYS A 190 -6.24 -14.53 -15.45
N PRO A 191 -5.00 -14.58 -15.96
CA PRO A 191 -4.74 -14.33 -17.37
C PRO A 191 -5.45 -15.38 -18.24
N GLU A 192 -6.14 -14.94 -19.30
CA GLU A 192 -6.81 -15.84 -20.26
C GLU A 192 -5.81 -16.74 -21.00
N GLU A 193 -4.56 -16.28 -21.11
CA GLU A 193 -3.47 -16.97 -21.81
C GLU A 193 -2.29 -17.27 -20.88
N ASN A 194 -1.52 -18.29 -21.22
CA ASN A 194 -0.29 -18.61 -20.51
C ASN A 194 0.79 -17.58 -20.81
N ILE A 195 1.26 -16.88 -19.78
CA ILE A 195 2.27 -15.82 -19.92
C ILE A 195 3.57 -16.11 -19.18
N THR A 196 4.66 -15.53 -19.68
CA THR A 196 6.00 -15.68 -19.08
C THR A 196 6.08 -14.96 -17.74
N SER A 197 7.09 -15.26 -16.92
CA SER A 197 7.29 -14.58 -15.62
C SER A 197 7.45 -13.06 -15.80
N GLU A 198 8.21 -12.64 -16.80
CA GLU A 198 8.43 -11.22 -17.11
C GLU A 198 7.13 -10.51 -17.51
N GLN A 199 6.29 -11.15 -18.32
CA GLN A 199 4.97 -10.62 -18.68
C GLN A 199 4.02 -10.56 -17.48
N PHE A 200 4.11 -11.53 -16.57
CA PHE A 200 3.28 -11.57 -15.37
C PHE A 200 3.72 -10.52 -14.34
N ASP A 201 5.03 -10.29 -14.18
CA ASP A 201 5.56 -9.23 -13.31
C ASP A 201 5.16 -7.86 -13.86
N LEU A 202 5.25 -7.65 -15.18
CA LEU A 202 4.76 -6.44 -15.84
C LEU A 202 3.25 -6.25 -15.64
N LEU A 203 2.45 -7.32 -15.73
CA LEU A 203 1.01 -7.27 -15.48
C LEU A 203 0.71 -6.80 -14.05
N LEU A 204 1.45 -7.29 -13.05
CA LEU A 204 1.30 -6.85 -11.66
C LEU A 204 1.62 -5.36 -11.51
N GLU A 205 2.72 -4.90 -12.11
CA GLU A 205 3.14 -3.49 -12.10
C GLU A 205 2.08 -2.58 -12.74
N VAL A 206 1.52 -2.99 -13.89
CA VAL A 206 0.42 -2.27 -14.57
C VAL A 206 -0.81 -2.16 -13.67
N LEU A 207 -1.24 -3.26 -13.06
CA LEU A 207 -2.41 -3.28 -12.19
C LEU A 207 -2.21 -2.44 -10.93
N GLU A 208 -1.01 -2.46 -10.36
CA GLU A 208 -0.64 -1.63 -9.21
C GLU A 208 -0.71 -0.14 -9.56
N GLN A 209 -0.07 0.28 -10.64
CA GLN A 209 -0.13 1.68 -11.09
C GLN A 209 -1.56 2.14 -11.37
N ARG A 210 -2.35 1.30 -12.04
CA ARG A 210 -3.74 1.64 -12.39
C ARG A 210 -4.60 1.81 -11.15
N LEU A 211 -4.48 0.91 -10.18
CA LEU A 211 -5.28 0.98 -8.97
C LEU A 211 -4.77 2.04 -7.97
N ASP A 212 -3.49 2.43 -8.06
CA ASP A 212 -2.92 3.56 -7.33
C ASP A 212 -3.51 4.91 -7.78
N VAL A 213 -3.84 5.06 -9.08
CA VAL A 213 -4.55 6.27 -9.59
C VAL A 213 -5.87 6.48 -8.85
N TYR A 214 -6.56 5.39 -8.52
CA TYR A 214 -7.81 5.43 -7.76
C TYR A 214 -7.60 5.68 -6.24
N LYS A 215 -6.34 5.85 -5.79
CA LYS A 215 -5.93 6.15 -4.40
C LYS A 215 -6.64 5.29 -3.35
N LEU A 216 -6.88 4.02 -3.69
CA LEU A 216 -7.47 3.06 -2.76
C LEU A 216 -6.47 2.75 -1.65
N THR A 217 -6.70 3.32 -0.48
CA THR A 217 -5.86 3.07 0.69
C THR A 217 -6.11 1.68 1.25
N ASP A 218 -5.04 0.94 1.52
CA ASP A 218 -5.05 -0.46 1.99
C ASP A 218 -5.47 -1.50 0.94
N MET A 219 -4.92 -1.34 -0.27
CA MET A 219 -4.92 -2.37 -1.29
C MET A 219 -3.66 -3.23 -1.22
N VAL A 220 -3.81 -4.54 -1.44
CA VAL A 220 -2.70 -5.49 -1.58
C VAL A 220 -2.85 -6.23 -2.90
N ILE A 221 -1.87 -6.09 -3.78
CA ILE A 221 -1.78 -6.81 -5.05
C ILE A 221 -0.62 -7.79 -4.97
N ARG A 222 -0.88 -9.07 -5.28
CA ARG A 222 0.14 -10.12 -5.26
C ARG A 222 -0.07 -11.14 -6.37
N GLY A 223 1.02 -11.59 -6.95
CA GLY A 223 1.04 -12.81 -7.75
C GLY A 223 0.89 -14.04 -6.85
N VAL A 224 -0.04 -14.92 -7.18
CA VAL A 224 -0.22 -16.20 -6.51
C VAL A 224 -0.34 -17.32 -7.54
N SER A 225 -0.03 -18.55 -7.12
CA SER A 225 -0.17 -19.73 -7.96
C SER A 225 -0.99 -20.81 -7.27
N ASP A 226 -1.57 -21.69 -8.07
CA ASP A 226 -2.14 -22.94 -7.58
C ASP A 226 -1.15 -24.11 -7.72
N LEU A 227 -1.59 -25.29 -7.34
CA LEU A 227 -0.80 -26.52 -7.43
C LEU A 227 -0.59 -26.99 -8.89
N GLU A 228 -1.39 -26.50 -9.82
CA GLU A 228 -1.29 -26.78 -11.26
C GLU A 228 -0.37 -25.76 -11.96
N GLN A 229 0.23 -24.84 -11.20
CA GLN A 229 1.07 -23.73 -11.69
C GLN A 229 0.33 -22.69 -12.54
N ASN A 230 -1.01 -22.64 -12.44
CA ASN A 230 -1.75 -21.51 -12.97
C ASN A 230 -1.42 -20.26 -12.13
N ARG A 231 -1.24 -19.13 -12.80
CA ARG A 231 -0.91 -17.86 -12.16
C ARG A 231 -2.16 -17.00 -12.02
N PHE A 232 -2.27 -16.35 -10.89
CA PHE A 232 -3.39 -15.47 -10.56
C PHE A 232 -2.86 -14.18 -9.96
N VAL A 233 -3.54 -13.08 -10.25
CA VAL A 233 -3.37 -11.82 -9.52
C VAL A 233 -4.42 -11.78 -8.42
N LEU A 234 -3.95 -11.82 -7.17
CA LEU A 234 -4.76 -11.62 -5.99
C LEU A 234 -4.76 -10.12 -5.64
N ILE A 235 -5.94 -9.51 -5.64
CA ILE A 235 -6.17 -8.12 -5.26
C ILE A 235 -7.07 -8.12 -4.02
N GLU A 236 -6.62 -7.49 -2.94
CA GLU A 236 -7.41 -7.30 -1.72
C GLU A 236 -7.59 -5.80 -1.49
N ILE A 237 -8.83 -5.31 -1.43
CA ILE A 237 -9.13 -3.89 -1.22
C ILE A 237 -9.97 -3.76 0.05
N ALA A 238 -9.36 -3.21 1.09
CA ALA A 238 -10.02 -3.04 2.38
C ALA A 238 -11.15 -2.02 2.30
N GLY A 239 -12.34 -2.39 2.80
CA GLY A 239 -13.51 -1.52 2.85
C GLY A 239 -14.18 -1.18 1.52
N ALA A 240 -13.73 -1.72 0.39
CA ALA A 240 -14.43 -1.59 -0.89
C ALA A 240 -15.53 -2.65 -1.04
N SER A 241 -16.57 -2.31 -1.80
CA SER A 241 -17.66 -3.21 -2.17
C SER A 241 -17.34 -3.97 -3.47
N GLU A 242 -18.01 -5.11 -3.67
CA GLU A 242 -17.89 -5.87 -4.93
C GLU A 242 -18.20 -5.02 -6.17
N SER A 243 -19.23 -4.17 -6.10
CA SER A 243 -19.62 -3.29 -7.21
C SER A 243 -18.55 -2.24 -7.52
N GLU A 244 -17.98 -1.61 -6.51
CA GLU A 244 -16.89 -0.63 -6.70
C GLU A 244 -15.69 -1.33 -7.32
N VAL A 245 -15.28 -2.48 -6.78
CA VAL A 245 -14.12 -3.21 -7.30
C VAL A 245 -14.38 -3.77 -8.70
N ARG A 246 -15.59 -4.28 -8.98
CA ARG A 246 -15.97 -4.75 -10.32
C ARG A 246 -15.98 -3.59 -11.32
N ASN A 247 -16.38 -2.39 -10.94
CA ASN A 247 -16.32 -1.23 -11.82
C ASN A 247 -14.87 -0.81 -12.09
N LEU A 248 -14.01 -0.84 -11.07
CA LEU A 248 -12.58 -0.52 -11.20
C LEU A 248 -11.79 -1.54 -12.02
N LEU A 249 -12.11 -2.83 -11.86
CA LEU A 249 -11.43 -3.92 -12.56
C LEU A 249 -12.10 -4.29 -13.89
N GLY A 250 -13.36 -3.93 -14.07
CA GLY A 250 -14.19 -4.27 -15.23
C GLY A 250 -14.15 -3.24 -16.35
N SER A 251 -13.71 -2.01 -16.10
CA SER A 251 -13.29 -1.12 -17.19
C SER A 251 -11.96 -1.63 -17.73
N GLN A 252 -11.86 -1.94 -19.03
CA GLN A 252 -10.57 -1.89 -19.70
C GLN A 252 -10.15 -0.42 -19.63
N GLY A 253 -9.05 -0.12 -18.95
CA GLY A 253 -8.62 1.26 -18.74
C GLY A 253 -8.55 2.00 -20.06
N LYS A 254 -9.14 3.19 -20.13
CA LYS A 254 -9.11 4.01 -21.34
C LYS A 254 -7.94 4.97 -21.20
N PHE A 255 -6.82 4.64 -21.84
CA PHE A 255 -5.78 5.62 -22.08
C PHE A 255 -6.22 6.54 -23.22
N GLU A 256 -6.11 7.84 -23.02
CA GLU A 256 -6.42 8.86 -24.01
C GLU A 256 -5.37 9.97 -23.98
N ALA A 257 -4.87 10.34 -25.15
CA ALA A 257 -4.05 11.53 -25.33
C ALA A 257 -4.91 12.66 -25.91
N GLN A 258 -4.86 13.86 -25.31
CA GLN A 258 -5.60 15.04 -25.74
C GLN A 258 -4.68 16.23 -25.99
N ILE A 259 -5.05 17.09 -26.93
CA ILE A 259 -4.44 18.40 -27.14
C ILE A 259 -5.61 19.40 -27.23
N ALA A 260 -5.58 20.47 -26.44
CA ALA A 260 -6.67 21.46 -26.38
C ALA A 260 -8.08 20.84 -26.14
N ASN A 261 -8.15 19.78 -25.33
CA ASN A 261 -9.33 18.93 -25.09
C ASN A 261 -9.88 18.18 -26.32
N GLU A 262 -9.13 18.11 -27.43
CA GLU A 262 -9.44 17.23 -28.55
C GLU A 262 -8.64 15.93 -28.43
N SER A 263 -9.32 14.79 -28.55
CA SER A 263 -8.69 13.47 -28.55
C SER A 263 -7.75 13.33 -29.76
N VAL A 264 -6.49 13.04 -29.47
CA VAL A 264 -5.46 12.76 -30.48
C VAL A 264 -5.47 11.28 -30.80
N PHE A 265 -5.30 10.43 -29.78
CA PHE A 265 -5.28 8.98 -29.90
C PHE A 265 -5.66 8.30 -28.60
N PHE A 266 -6.19 7.09 -28.72
CA PHE A 266 -6.44 6.17 -27.61
C PHE A 266 -5.34 5.11 -27.52
N GLY A 267 -5.27 4.40 -26.40
CA GLY A 267 -4.21 3.41 -26.18
C GLY A 267 -4.26 2.21 -27.14
N ASP A 268 -5.42 1.87 -27.70
CA ASP A 268 -5.56 0.83 -28.74
C ASP A 268 -5.06 1.28 -30.13
N GLN A 269 -4.81 2.57 -30.31
CA GLN A 269 -4.23 3.18 -31.52
C GLN A 269 -2.70 3.30 -31.46
N ILE A 270 -2.07 2.74 -30.42
CA ILE A 270 -0.61 2.67 -30.29
C ILE A 270 -0.12 1.31 -30.82
N ASP A 271 0.45 1.30 -32.02
CA ASP A 271 0.98 0.11 -32.66
C ASP A 271 2.21 -0.48 -31.93
N TYR A 272 3.07 0.38 -31.41
CA TYR A 272 4.34 -0.06 -30.81
C TYR A 272 4.88 0.95 -29.78
N ILE A 273 5.44 0.44 -28.69
CA ILE A 273 6.21 1.21 -27.70
C ILE A 273 7.60 0.59 -27.61
N CYS A 274 8.65 1.34 -27.97
CA CYS A 274 10.01 0.84 -27.91
C CYS A 274 10.45 0.62 -26.46
N ARG A 275 10.97 -0.58 -26.18
CA ARG A 275 11.61 -0.93 -24.90
C ARG A 275 13.07 -1.37 -25.05
N ASP A 276 13.57 -1.43 -26.28
CA ASP A 276 14.94 -1.83 -26.58
C ASP A 276 15.93 -0.68 -26.31
N PRO A 277 17.15 -0.95 -25.80
CA PRO A 277 18.17 0.07 -25.56
C PRO A 277 18.52 0.95 -26.77
N THR A 278 18.22 0.51 -27.99
CA THR A 278 18.46 1.28 -29.22
C THR A 278 17.55 2.51 -29.36
N CYS A 279 16.31 2.43 -28.87
CA CYS A 279 15.30 3.49 -28.99
C CYS A 279 14.65 3.85 -27.66
N ALA A 280 15.02 3.24 -26.52
CA ALA A 280 14.57 3.59 -25.19
C ALA A 280 15.70 3.57 -24.16
N GLY A 281 15.80 4.62 -23.35
CA GLY A 281 16.79 4.72 -22.27
C GLY A 281 17.14 6.15 -21.91
N LEU A 282 18.28 6.33 -21.24
CA LEU A 282 18.85 7.66 -21.03
C LEU A 282 19.16 8.30 -22.38
N ASP A 283 18.86 9.58 -22.52
CA ASP A 283 19.07 10.30 -23.78
C ASP A 283 20.59 10.36 -24.09
N PRO A 284 21.06 9.78 -25.21
CA PRO A 284 22.48 9.80 -25.53
C PRO A 284 22.97 11.17 -25.99
N GLN A 285 22.07 12.04 -26.45
CA GLN A 285 22.38 13.39 -26.93
C GLN A 285 22.40 14.41 -25.79
N ARG A 286 21.58 14.20 -24.75
CA ARG A 286 21.49 15.09 -23.59
C ARG A 286 22.07 14.37 -22.36
N ARG A 287 23.22 14.86 -21.85
CA ARG A 287 23.87 14.24 -20.70
C ARG A 287 23.18 14.60 -19.38
N CYS A 288 23.32 13.74 -18.39
CA CYS A 288 23.00 14.10 -17.01
C CYS A 288 23.76 15.38 -16.63
N SER A 289 23.04 16.32 -16.02
CA SER A 289 23.56 17.63 -15.64
C SER A 289 23.28 17.91 -14.18
N ASN A 290 24.09 18.80 -13.58
CA ASN A 290 23.95 19.19 -12.19
C ASN A 290 23.87 20.72 -12.13
N ASN A 291 22.78 21.22 -11.54
CA ASN A 291 22.53 22.65 -11.35
C ASN A 291 23.11 23.19 -10.01
N GLY A 292 23.87 22.38 -9.28
CA GLY A 292 24.53 22.71 -8.03
C GLY A 292 23.83 22.16 -6.78
N GLN A 293 22.58 21.69 -6.89
CA GLN A 293 21.80 21.10 -5.78
C GLN A 293 21.18 19.76 -6.15
N THR A 294 20.80 19.56 -7.42
CA THR A 294 20.18 18.34 -7.93
C THR A 294 20.79 17.91 -9.27
N TRP A 295 20.98 16.60 -9.40
CA TRP A 295 21.28 15.98 -10.69
C TRP A 295 19.98 15.78 -11.46
N SER A 296 19.98 16.06 -12.75
CA SER A 296 18.89 15.79 -13.68
C SER A 296 19.41 14.97 -14.85
N CYS A 297 18.78 13.82 -15.11
CA CYS A 297 19.12 12.90 -16.19
C CYS A 297 17.94 12.79 -17.16
N PRO A 298 18.09 13.18 -18.44
CA PRO A 298 17.05 13.04 -19.43
C PRO A 298 16.94 11.60 -19.93
N TYR A 299 15.74 11.19 -20.29
CA TYR A 299 15.45 9.92 -20.96
C TYR A 299 14.65 10.17 -22.24
N ARG A 300 14.66 9.17 -23.13
CA ARG A 300 13.81 9.13 -24.32
C ARG A 300 13.32 7.74 -24.61
N PHE A 301 12.15 7.64 -25.24
CA PHE A 301 11.70 6.42 -25.90
C PHE A 301 10.79 6.71 -27.09
N GLU A 302 10.76 5.80 -28.06
CA GLU A 302 9.92 5.94 -29.25
C GLU A 302 8.58 5.23 -29.12
N ILE A 303 7.53 5.83 -29.65
CA ILE A 303 6.22 5.21 -29.85
C ILE A 303 5.84 5.27 -31.33
N THR A 304 5.03 4.31 -31.77
CA THR A 304 4.40 4.30 -33.08
C THR A 304 2.89 4.22 -32.90
N VAL A 305 2.16 5.15 -33.52
CA VAL A 305 0.70 5.18 -33.54
C VAL A 305 0.15 4.79 -34.91
N ASP A 306 -1.15 4.48 -34.96
CA ASP A 306 -1.86 4.18 -36.19
C ASP A 306 -1.98 5.41 -37.13
N GLU A 307 -2.53 5.18 -38.31
CA GLU A 307 -2.68 6.25 -39.32
C GLU A 307 -3.67 7.34 -38.86
N GLU A 308 -4.74 6.95 -38.19
CA GLU A 308 -5.81 7.86 -37.77
C GLU A 308 -5.33 8.78 -36.65
N ALA A 309 -4.60 8.24 -35.68
CA ALA A 309 -3.92 8.96 -34.63
C ALA A 309 -2.93 10.00 -35.18
N ALA A 310 -2.10 9.61 -36.17
CA ALA A 310 -1.16 10.53 -36.81
C ALA A 310 -1.88 11.67 -37.57
N GLN A 311 -2.99 11.37 -38.24
CA GLN A 311 -3.83 12.37 -38.92
C GLN A 311 -4.53 13.32 -37.94
N ASN A 312 -5.04 12.80 -36.83
CA ASN A 312 -5.62 13.60 -35.77
C ASN A 312 -4.58 14.54 -35.17
N HIS A 313 -3.39 14.03 -34.85
CA HIS A 313 -2.28 14.85 -34.35
C HIS A 313 -1.93 15.99 -35.31
N LYS A 314 -1.74 15.68 -36.61
CA LYS A 314 -1.49 16.69 -37.64
C LYS A 314 -2.59 17.75 -37.71
N ARG A 315 -3.85 17.32 -37.76
CA ARG A 315 -5.02 18.21 -37.85
C ARG A 315 -5.10 19.16 -36.66
N ILE A 316 -4.91 18.65 -35.44
CA ILE A 316 -5.00 19.43 -34.22
C ILE A 316 -3.81 20.39 -34.11
N THR A 317 -2.59 19.92 -34.40
CA THR A 317 -1.38 20.74 -34.28
C THR A 317 -1.23 21.81 -35.37
N ALA A 318 -1.83 21.64 -36.54
CA ALA A 318 -1.72 22.60 -37.65
C ALA A 318 -2.16 24.03 -37.25
N GLY A 319 -3.16 24.14 -36.36
CA GLY A 319 -3.69 25.42 -35.88
C GLY A 319 -2.91 26.05 -34.72
N LEU A 320 -1.95 25.34 -34.12
CA LEU A 320 -1.25 25.79 -32.92
C LEU A 320 -0.13 26.78 -33.23
N GLU A 321 0.09 27.76 -32.36
CA GLU A 321 1.18 28.71 -32.51
C GLU A 321 2.50 28.08 -32.02
N VAL A 322 3.62 28.54 -32.59
CA VAL A 322 4.96 28.13 -32.13
C VAL A 322 5.44 29.13 -31.09
N VAL A 323 5.76 28.64 -29.90
CA VAL A 323 6.24 29.40 -28.75
C VAL A 323 7.71 29.08 -28.52
N GLN A 324 8.54 30.12 -28.46
CA GLN A 324 9.98 29.96 -28.19
C GLN A 324 10.23 29.82 -26.69
N MET A 325 10.94 28.77 -26.30
CA MET A 325 11.40 28.59 -24.92
C MET A 325 12.81 29.12 -24.74
N ASP A 326 13.03 29.89 -23.67
CA ASP A 326 14.34 30.47 -23.38
C ASP A 326 15.36 29.37 -23.03
N GLY A 327 16.30 29.11 -23.94
CA GLY A 327 17.28 28.03 -23.82
C GLY A 327 16.78 26.61 -24.15
N GLY A 328 15.59 26.48 -24.74
CA GLY A 328 14.97 25.21 -25.14
C GLY A 328 14.69 25.11 -26.65
N ASN A 329 14.09 23.99 -27.08
CA ASN A 329 13.54 23.85 -28.43
C ASN A 329 12.25 24.69 -28.56
N ASP A 330 11.94 25.15 -29.77
CA ASP A 330 10.64 25.76 -30.08
C ASP A 330 9.54 24.71 -29.88
N VAL A 331 8.46 25.07 -29.16
CA VAL A 331 7.34 24.17 -28.84
C VAL A 331 6.01 24.74 -29.35
N LEU A 332 4.95 23.95 -29.31
CA LEU A 332 3.60 24.43 -29.61
C LEU A 332 2.93 25.10 -28.39
N SER A 333 1.96 25.97 -28.67
CA SER A 333 1.21 26.73 -27.67
C SER A 333 0.40 25.87 -26.70
N GLU A 334 0.06 24.65 -27.12
CA GLU A 334 -0.67 23.67 -26.32
C GLU A 334 0.20 22.46 -25.97
N LYS A 335 -0.17 21.78 -24.89
CA LYS A 335 0.46 20.53 -24.46
C LYS A 335 -0.35 19.33 -24.92
N ILE A 336 0.31 18.18 -24.95
CA ILE A 336 -0.36 16.89 -25.03
C ILE A 336 -0.56 16.34 -23.62
N ASP A 337 -1.83 16.18 -23.25
CA ASP A 337 -2.28 15.63 -21.98
C ASP A 337 -2.53 14.14 -22.13
N PHE A 338 -2.03 13.36 -21.19
CA PHE A 338 -2.22 11.92 -21.11
C PHE A 338 -3.16 11.62 -19.96
N LEU A 339 -4.33 11.10 -20.29
CA LEU A 339 -5.39 10.75 -19.37
C LEU A 339 -5.50 9.22 -19.27
N LEU A 340 -5.80 8.76 -18.06
CA LEU A 340 -6.16 7.37 -17.80
C LEU A 340 -7.50 7.36 -17.10
N ASP A 341 -8.52 6.76 -17.73
CA ASP A 341 -9.89 6.75 -17.23
C ASP A 341 -10.39 8.18 -16.91
N ASP A 342 -10.15 9.12 -17.84
CA ASP A 342 -10.49 10.56 -17.77
C ASP A 342 -9.76 11.36 -16.67
N VAL A 343 -8.80 10.73 -15.96
CA VAL A 343 -7.94 11.40 -14.97
C VAL A 343 -6.61 11.79 -15.62
N LEU A 344 -6.24 13.08 -15.55
CA LEU A 344 -4.96 13.57 -16.04
C LEU A 344 -3.79 12.92 -15.28
N VAL A 345 -2.92 12.20 -15.99
CA VAL A 345 -1.73 11.53 -15.44
C VAL A 345 -0.45 12.30 -15.76
N ARG A 346 -0.34 12.85 -16.98
CA ARG A 346 0.85 13.57 -17.44
C ARG A 346 0.47 14.63 -18.45
N SER A 347 1.24 15.72 -18.51
CA SER A 347 1.13 16.74 -19.55
C SER A 347 2.52 17.04 -20.09
N LEU A 348 2.70 16.98 -21.41
CA LEU A 348 3.99 17.14 -22.09
C LEU A 348 3.93 18.25 -23.14
N PHE A 349 5.05 18.96 -23.31
CA PHE A 349 5.18 19.90 -24.42
C PHE A 349 5.36 19.16 -25.75
N ILE A 350 4.85 19.76 -26.83
CA ILE A 350 4.96 19.23 -28.18
C ILE A 350 6.04 20.02 -28.90
N ASP A 351 7.03 19.34 -29.45
CA ASP A 351 8.11 19.98 -30.22
C ASP A 351 7.53 20.59 -31.52
N SER A 352 7.99 21.78 -31.90
CA SER A 352 7.52 22.49 -33.08
C SER A 352 7.72 21.71 -34.39
N ASP A 353 8.69 20.81 -34.44
CA ASP A 353 8.94 19.91 -35.59
C ASP A 353 7.77 18.94 -35.85
N LEU A 354 6.88 18.74 -34.87
CA LEU A 354 5.70 17.89 -34.98
C LEU A 354 4.46 18.65 -35.47
N LYS A 355 4.55 19.97 -35.69
CA LYS A 355 3.44 20.77 -36.23
C LYS A 355 3.10 20.35 -37.66
N ASP A 356 1.80 20.14 -37.92
CA ASP A 356 1.29 19.76 -39.25
C ASP A 356 1.99 18.50 -39.82
N SER A 357 2.49 17.64 -38.91
CA SER A 357 3.29 16.47 -39.23
C SER A 357 2.46 15.19 -39.06
N GLU A 358 2.42 14.37 -40.11
CA GLU A 358 1.73 13.07 -40.14
C GLU A 358 2.70 11.94 -39.77
N GLN A 359 3.53 12.17 -38.76
CA GLN A 359 4.50 11.17 -38.30
C GLN A 359 3.83 10.17 -37.38
N ARG A 360 3.89 8.89 -37.78
CA ARG A 360 3.41 7.78 -36.96
C ARG A 360 4.36 7.44 -35.82
N THR A 361 5.67 7.57 -36.05
CA THR A 361 6.69 7.28 -35.05
C THR A 361 7.24 8.58 -34.49
N THR A 362 7.16 8.75 -33.17
CA THR A 362 7.63 9.95 -32.47
C THR A 362 8.39 9.57 -31.20
N SER A 363 9.30 10.46 -30.77
CA SER A 363 10.07 10.28 -29.54
C SER A 363 9.45 11.05 -28.39
N ILE A 364 9.16 10.37 -27.29
CA ILE A 364 8.78 10.97 -26.02
C ILE A 364 10.05 11.16 -25.18
N THR A 365 10.17 12.31 -24.52
CA THR A 365 11.32 12.64 -23.67
C THR A 365 10.86 13.12 -22.29
N GLY A 366 11.70 12.91 -21.29
CA GLY A 366 11.47 13.36 -19.92
C GLY A 366 12.78 13.42 -19.14
N PHE A 367 12.71 13.66 -17.83
CA PHE A 367 13.88 13.73 -16.96
C PHE A 367 13.60 13.15 -15.58
N GLY A 368 14.63 12.55 -14.98
CA GLY A 368 14.63 12.13 -13.58
C GLY A 368 15.62 12.94 -12.77
N GLU A 369 15.19 13.39 -11.59
CA GLU A 369 16.03 14.15 -10.67
C GLU A 369 16.52 13.31 -9.49
N GLY A 370 17.69 13.65 -8.94
CA GLY A 370 18.23 12.96 -7.77
C GLY A 370 19.39 13.69 -7.11
N HIS A 371 19.73 13.28 -5.89
CA HIS A 371 20.87 13.84 -5.15
C HIS A 371 22.24 13.39 -5.68
N SER A 372 22.27 12.35 -6.52
CA SER A 372 23.45 11.88 -7.24
C SER A 372 23.10 11.54 -8.68
N GLU A 373 24.10 11.50 -9.56
CA GLU A 373 23.94 11.11 -10.95
C GLU A 373 23.31 9.71 -11.09
N GLN A 374 23.75 8.74 -10.29
CA GLN A 374 23.18 7.39 -10.29
C GLN A 374 21.72 7.37 -9.83
N ALA A 375 21.36 8.18 -8.83
CA ALA A 375 19.97 8.27 -8.37
C ALA A 375 19.07 8.94 -9.41
N ALA A 376 19.53 10.02 -10.04
CA ALA A 376 18.83 10.70 -11.12
C ALA A 376 18.63 9.78 -12.33
N ALA A 377 19.67 9.02 -12.71
CA ALA A 377 19.58 8.04 -13.79
C ALA A 377 18.59 6.91 -13.49
N TYR A 378 18.59 6.39 -12.26
CA TYR A 378 17.61 5.40 -11.83
C TYR A 378 16.17 5.95 -11.88
N ASN A 379 15.96 7.15 -11.33
CA ASN A 379 14.65 7.81 -11.34
C ASN A 379 14.17 8.10 -12.75
N ALA A 380 15.07 8.53 -13.65
CA ALA A 380 14.76 8.78 -15.06
C ALA A 380 14.29 7.50 -15.77
N LEU A 381 15.03 6.40 -15.59
CA LEU A 381 14.65 5.11 -16.16
C LEU A 381 13.34 4.58 -15.56
N ASN A 382 13.06 4.85 -14.29
CA ASN A 382 11.82 4.47 -13.65
C ASN A 382 10.63 5.27 -14.18
N ASP A 383 10.77 6.60 -14.29
CA ASP A 383 9.75 7.48 -14.87
C ASP A 383 9.45 7.12 -16.34
N MET A 384 10.49 6.80 -17.12
CA MET A 384 10.36 6.29 -18.49
C MET A 384 9.53 5.01 -18.55
N LYS A 385 9.88 3.99 -17.75
CA LYS A 385 9.16 2.72 -17.71
C LYS A 385 7.72 2.91 -17.25
N GLN A 386 7.50 3.80 -16.29
CA GLN A 386 6.17 4.16 -15.81
C GLN A 386 5.35 4.77 -16.95
N LEU A 387 5.91 5.72 -17.71
CA LEU A 387 5.22 6.34 -18.83
C LEU A 387 4.96 5.37 -19.99
N GLN A 388 5.93 4.51 -20.34
CA GLN A 388 5.74 3.42 -21.30
C GLN A 388 4.61 2.47 -20.87
N THR A 389 4.51 2.23 -19.57
CA THR A 389 3.44 1.41 -18.99
C THR A 389 2.09 2.12 -19.12
N ILE A 390 2.00 3.40 -18.75
CA ILE A 390 0.80 4.23 -18.91
C ILE A 390 0.34 4.29 -20.37
N LEU A 391 1.25 4.53 -21.32
CA LEU A 391 0.91 4.53 -22.74
C LEU A 391 0.42 3.16 -23.21
N SER A 392 0.98 2.08 -22.66
CA SER A 392 0.48 0.73 -22.89
C SER A 392 -0.89 0.46 -22.23
N THR A 393 -1.29 1.24 -21.21
CA THR A 393 -2.45 0.95 -20.33
C THR A 393 -3.83 1.17 -20.95
N GLY A 394 -3.94 1.51 -22.23
CA GLY A 394 -5.23 1.35 -22.93
C GLY A 394 -5.70 -0.11 -22.94
N ILE A 395 -4.79 -1.07 -22.75
CA ILE A 395 -5.09 -2.50 -22.72
C ILE A 395 -4.13 -3.18 -21.72
N LEU A 396 -4.66 -3.97 -20.78
CA LEU A 396 -3.82 -4.88 -19.98
C LEU A 396 -2.96 -5.74 -20.94
N PRO A 397 -1.69 -6.07 -20.61
CA PRO A 397 -0.83 -6.85 -21.51
C PRO A 397 -1.44 -8.21 -21.88
N VAL A 398 -2.41 -8.67 -21.09
CA VAL A 398 -3.23 -9.86 -21.32
C VAL A 398 -4.64 -9.57 -20.81
N LYS A 399 -5.65 -10.15 -21.45
CA LYS A 399 -7.00 -10.17 -20.90
C LYS A 399 -7.04 -10.94 -19.59
N LEU A 400 -7.77 -10.40 -18.62
CA LEU A 400 -7.96 -11.02 -17.31
C LEU A 400 -9.40 -11.48 -17.16
N GLU A 401 -9.57 -12.76 -16.81
CA GLU A 401 -10.84 -13.28 -16.34
C GLU A 401 -10.93 -13.14 -14.82
N VAL A 402 -12.11 -12.74 -14.33
CA VAL A 402 -12.39 -12.73 -12.90
C VAL A 402 -12.68 -14.17 -12.47
N SER A 403 -11.70 -14.82 -11.85
CA SER A 403 -11.83 -16.19 -11.37
C SER A 403 -12.69 -16.28 -10.11
N SER A 404 -12.56 -15.32 -9.19
CA SER A 404 -13.38 -15.25 -7.97
C SER A 404 -13.46 -13.83 -7.44
N ILE A 405 -14.63 -13.45 -6.91
CA ILE A 405 -14.80 -12.26 -6.07
C ILE A 405 -15.42 -12.69 -4.74
N ASN A 406 -14.81 -12.28 -3.65
CA ASN A 406 -15.29 -12.55 -2.30
C ASN A 406 -15.33 -11.25 -1.52
N THR A 407 -16.51 -10.88 -1.04
CA THR A 407 -16.69 -9.70 -0.21
C THR A 407 -16.96 -10.12 1.23
N ILE A 408 -16.22 -9.52 2.17
CA ILE A 408 -16.38 -9.73 3.60
C ILE A 408 -16.88 -8.42 4.22
N SER A 409 -17.96 -8.48 5.00
CA SER A 409 -18.47 -7.31 5.71
C SER A 409 -17.53 -6.92 6.86
N PRO A 410 -17.16 -5.63 7.02
CA PRO A 410 -16.36 -5.14 8.14
C PRO A 410 -16.91 -5.50 9.52
N ILE A 411 -18.25 -5.50 9.66
CA ILE A 411 -18.95 -5.79 10.92
C ILE A 411 -18.62 -7.21 11.39
N LEU A 412 -18.63 -8.17 10.46
CA LEU A 412 -18.37 -9.57 10.76
C LEU A 412 -16.92 -9.79 11.22
N GLY A 413 -15.96 -9.04 10.64
CA GLY A 413 -14.56 -9.09 11.03
C GLY A 413 -14.31 -8.56 12.46
N VAL A 414 -14.95 -7.45 12.83
CA VAL A 414 -14.87 -6.87 14.18
C VAL A 414 -15.49 -7.81 15.22
N GLU A 415 -16.68 -8.34 14.95
CA GLU A 415 -17.32 -9.31 15.85
C GLU A 415 -16.49 -10.58 16.01
N PHE A 416 -15.93 -11.11 14.91
CA PHE A 416 -15.05 -12.25 14.97
C PHE A 416 -13.83 -11.98 15.86
N LEU A 417 -13.17 -10.82 15.68
CA LEU A 417 -12.00 -10.47 16.47
C LEU A 417 -12.32 -10.40 17.97
N ASN A 418 -13.45 -9.78 18.33
CA ASN A 418 -13.91 -9.70 19.71
C ASN A 418 -14.19 -11.09 20.31
N ASN A 419 -14.87 -11.95 19.55
CA ASN A 419 -15.13 -13.32 19.96
C ASN A 419 -13.85 -14.15 20.07
N ALA A 420 -12.89 -13.98 19.15
CA ALA A 420 -11.61 -14.68 19.17
C ALA A 420 -10.78 -14.28 20.41
N ILE A 421 -10.78 -13.00 20.78
CA ILE A 421 -10.11 -12.53 22.02
C ILE A 421 -10.77 -13.17 23.24
N LEU A 422 -12.11 -13.16 23.31
CA LEU A 422 -12.86 -13.75 24.43
C LEU A 422 -12.57 -15.25 24.57
N VAL A 423 -12.67 -16.00 23.46
CA VAL A 423 -12.36 -17.44 23.41
C VAL A 423 -10.89 -17.68 23.78
N GLY A 424 -9.97 -16.85 23.32
CA GLY A 424 -8.55 -16.93 23.66
C GLY A 424 -8.29 -16.80 25.17
N VAL A 425 -8.97 -15.87 25.84
CA VAL A 425 -8.89 -15.71 27.30
C VAL A 425 -9.44 -16.93 28.03
N PHE A 426 -10.61 -17.44 27.62
CA PHE A 426 -11.16 -18.67 28.21
C PHE A 426 -10.26 -19.89 27.99
N ALA A 427 -9.66 -20.02 26.80
CA ALA A 427 -8.71 -21.08 26.48
C ALA A 427 -7.47 -21.00 27.36
N LEU A 428 -6.87 -19.81 27.53
CA LEU A 428 -5.72 -19.59 28.40
C LEU A 428 -6.03 -19.99 29.86
N LEU A 429 -7.19 -19.58 30.39
CA LEU A 429 -7.61 -19.96 31.75
C LEU A 429 -7.81 -21.47 31.88
N THR A 430 -8.50 -22.08 30.91
CA THR A 430 -8.77 -23.53 30.91
C THR A 430 -7.48 -24.33 30.85
N VAL A 431 -6.55 -23.97 29.98
CA VAL A 431 -5.22 -24.58 29.89
C VAL A 431 -4.46 -24.43 31.21
N GLY A 432 -4.46 -23.23 31.81
CA GLY A 432 -3.84 -22.99 33.12
C GLY A 432 -4.40 -23.90 34.22
N ILE A 433 -5.72 -24.06 34.27
CA ILE A 433 -6.41 -24.95 35.23
C ILE A 433 -6.00 -26.41 34.98
N VAL A 434 -6.05 -26.90 33.73
CA VAL A 434 -5.69 -28.28 33.40
C VAL A 434 -4.24 -28.60 33.78
N ILE A 435 -3.31 -27.69 33.48
CA ILE A 435 -1.88 -27.85 33.83
C ILE A 435 -1.71 -27.85 35.35
N TYR A 436 -2.41 -26.97 36.07
CA TYR A 436 -2.39 -26.97 37.52
C TYR A 436 -2.93 -28.27 38.11
N LEU A 437 -4.06 -28.78 37.60
CA LEU A 437 -4.64 -30.05 38.06
C LEU A 437 -3.71 -31.24 37.80
N ARG A 438 -3.01 -31.24 36.66
CA ARG A 438 -2.05 -32.28 36.27
C ARG A 438 -0.83 -32.33 37.17
N TYR A 439 -0.17 -31.19 37.38
CA TYR A 439 1.12 -31.13 38.11
C TYR A 439 0.98 -30.81 39.60
N ARG A 440 -0.15 -30.24 40.02
CA ARG A 440 -0.46 -29.81 41.41
C ARG A 440 0.61 -28.92 42.04
N ARG A 441 1.37 -28.17 41.22
CA ARG A 441 2.48 -27.33 41.65
C ARG A 441 2.50 -26.02 40.88
N PHE A 442 2.22 -24.90 41.58
CA PHE A 442 2.30 -23.56 41.00
C PHE A 442 3.69 -23.22 40.44
N ALA A 443 4.75 -23.81 40.99
CA ALA A 443 6.12 -23.67 40.50
C ALA A 443 6.34 -24.20 39.07
N ILE A 444 5.39 -24.95 38.51
CA ILE A 444 5.43 -25.45 37.13
C ILE A 444 4.37 -24.75 36.28
N SER A 445 3.14 -24.67 36.78
CA SER A 445 2.00 -24.11 36.04
C SER A 445 2.20 -22.63 35.69
N ILE A 446 2.75 -21.82 36.61
CA ILE A 446 2.97 -20.39 36.37
C ILE A 446 4.04 -20.16 35.28
N PRO A 447 5.24 -20.78 35.33
CA PRO A 447 6.21 -20.68 34.24
C PRO A 447 5.66 -21.07 32.87
N ILE A 448 4.80 -22.09 32.79
CA ILE A 448 4.18 -22.49 31.53
C ILE A 448 3.31 -21.36 30.97
N MET A 449 2.39 -20.83 31.78
CA MET A 449 1.52 -19.74 31.37
C MET A 449 2.30 -18.48 30.99
N VAL A 450 3.32 -18.11 31.78
CA VAL A 450 4.16 -16.92 31.49
C VAL A 450 4.91 -17.11 30.17
N THR A 451 5.49 -18.29 29.93
CA THR A 451 6.21 -18.58 28.68
C THR A 451 5.28 -18.53 27.48
N MET A 452 4.06 -19.05 27.61
CA MET A 452 3.02 -18.97 26.59
C MET A 452 2.67 -17.51 26.23
N LEU A 453 2.50 -16.63 27.22
CA LEU A 453 2.23 -15.21 27.00
C LEU A 453 3.42 -14.50 26.34
N CYS A 454 4.65 -14.82 26.75
CA CYS A 454 5.85 -14.30 26.12
C CYS A 454 5.94 -14.74 24.65
N GLU A 455 5.65 -16.01 24.36
CA GLU A 455 5.64 -16.54 22.99
C GLU A 455 4.63 -15.82 22.09
N LEU A 456 3.39 -15.68 22.57
CA LEU A 456 2.35 -14.95 21.84
C LEU A 456 2.77 -13.50 21.57
N THR A 457 3.36 -12.83 22.57
CA THR A 457 3.85 -11.46 22.43
C THR A 457 4.97 -11.35 21.39
N ILE A 458 5.92 -12.29 21.40
CA ILE A 458 7.03 -12.31 20.43
C ILE A 458 6.52 -12.59 19.03
N LEU A 459 5.56 -13.51 18.87
CA LEU A 459 4.97 -13.82 17.56
C LEU A 459 4.25 -12.60 16.97
N LEU A 460 3.45 -11.90 17.77
CA LEU A 460 2.77 -10.68 17.34
C LEU A 460 3.77 -9.54 17.06
N GLY A 461 4.80 -9.38 17.88
CA GLY A 461 5.84 -8.38 17.65
C GLY A 461 6.67 -8.63 16.40
N ALA A 462 6.99 -9.89 16.12
CA ALA A 462 7.65 -10.30 14.88
C ALA A 462 6.76 -10.02 13.66
N ALA A 463 5.48 -10.37 13.72
CA ALA A 463 4.52 -10.09 12.64
C ALA A 463 4.41 -8.58 12.35
N SER A 464 4.43 -7.75 13.41
CA SER A 464 4.46 -6.28 13.30
C SER A 464 5.73 -5.75 12.64
N LEU A 465 6.91 -6.33 12.94
CA LEU A 465 8.18 -5.87 12.35
C LEU A 465 8.25 -6.10 10.83
N ILE A 466 7.66 -7.19 10.34
CA ILE A 466 7.67 -7.54 8.92
C ILE A 466 6.44 -7.02 8.16
N ASN A 467 5.62 -6.17 8.78
CA ASN A 467 4.37 -5.63 8.20
C ASN A 467 3.41 -6.74 7.72
N TRP A 468 3.31 -7.84 8.45
CA TRP A 468 2.47 -8.97 8.07
C TRP A 468 0.99 -8.71 8.38
N ASN A 469 0.12 -8.93 7.39
CA ASN A 469 -1.33 -8.81 7.56
C ASN A 469 -1.89 -10.04 8.30
N ILE A 470 -2.41 -9.85 9.50
CA ILE A 470 -3.01 -10.91 10.30
C ILE A 470 -4.41 -11.22 9.77
N SER A 471 -4.54 -12.29 8.98
CA SER A 471 -5.83 -12.84 8.52
C SER A 471 -6.43 -13.84 9.51
N LEU A 472 -7.66 -14.30 9.25
CA LEU A 472 -8.28 -15.37 10.03
C LEU A 472 -7.42 -16.66 10.03
N ALA A 473 -6.88 -17.00 8.87
CA ALA A 473 -5.98 -18.14 8.71
C ALA A 473 -4.70 -17.96 9.55
N ALA A 474 -4.13 -16.75 9.60
CA ALA A 474 -2.98 -16.45 10.46
C ALA A 474 -3.33 -16.63 11.95
N ILE A 475 -4.50 -16.18 12.40
CA ILE A 475 -4.98 -16.39 13.78
C ILE A 475 -5.06 -17.88 14.13
N ALA A 476 -5.59 -18.71 13.23
CA ALA A 476 -5.61 -20.16 13.44
C ALA A 476 -4.20 -20.74 13.61
N GLY A 477 -3.22 -20.23 12.85
CA GLY A 477 -1.82 -20.59 12.99
C GLY A 477 -1.23 -20.18 14.35
N ILE A 478 -1.55 -18.98 14.82
CA ILE A 478 -1.16 -18.50 16.16
C ILE A 478 -1.69 -19.44 17.25
N ILE A 479 -2.97 -19.80 17.18
CA ILE A 479 -3.61 -20.71 18.16
C ILE A 479 -2.90 -22.08 18.15
N LEU A 480 -2.59 -22.60 16.96
CA LEU A 480 -1.87 -23.86 16.81
C LEU A 480 -0.46 -23.80 17.43
N VAL A 481 0.30 -22.75 17.15
CA VAL A 481 1.65 -22.53 17.72
C VAL A 481 1.62 -22.46 19.24
N VAL A 482 0.65 -21.73 19.80
CA VAL A 482 0.46 -21.61 21.24
C VAL A 482 0.16 -22.98 21.85
N GLY A 483 -0.71 -23.77 21.22
CA GLY A 483 -1.05 -25.13 21.66
C GLY A 483 0.15 -26.08 21.66
N THR A 484 0.91 -26.15 20.56
CA THR A 484 2.13 -26.98 20.51
C THR A 484 3.22 -26.46 21.45
N GLY A 485 3.23 -25.16 21.75
CA GLY A 485 4.14 -24.61 22.75
C GLY A 485 3.87 -25.11 24.15
N VAL A 486 2.61 -25.18 24.56
CA VAL A 486 2.22 -25.80 25.82
C VAL A 486 2.60 -27.29 25.83
N ASP A 487 2.37 -28.01 24.73
CA ASP A 487 2.75 -29.42 24.61
C ASP A 487 4.27 -29.64 24.79
N HIS A 488 5.11 -28.85 24.09
CA HIS A 488 6.56 -28.91 24.27
C HIS A 488 6.99 -28.59 25.71
N GLN A 489 6.31 -27.67 26.39
CA GLN A 489 6.58 -27.35 27.78
C GLN A 489 6.17 -28.49 28.73
N ILE A 490 5.08 -29.20 28.44
CA ILE A 490 4.69 -30.42 29.15
C ILE A 490 5.75 -31.50 28.94
N VAL A 491 6.22 -31.75 27.70
CA VAL A 491 7.29 -32.72 27.41
C VAL A 491 8.56 -32.41 28.21
N ILE A 492 9.01 -31.15 28.24
CA ILE A 492 10.17 -30.74 29.05
C ILE A 492 9.92 -31.00 30.54
N THR A 493 8.73 -30.70 31.03
CA THR A 493 8.36 -30.90 32.43
C THR A 493 8.30 -32.39 32.80
N ASP A 494 7.66 -33.21 31.97
CA ASP A 494 7.48 -34.64 32.20
C ASP A 494 8.82 -35.37 32.14
N GLU A 495 9.69 -35.08 31.16
CA GLU A 495 11.02 -35.70 31.06
C GLU A 495 11.93 -35.30 32.23
N THR A 496 11.80 -34.05 32.71
CA THR A 496 12.57 -33.58 33.87
C THR A 496 12.08 -34.21 35.19
N MET A 497 10.76 -34.37 35.35
CA MET A 497 10.13 -34.93 36.56
C MET A 497 10.10 -36.46 36.59
N SER A 498 9.97 -37.13 35.45
CA SER A 498 9.90 -38.59 35.38
C SER A 498 11.29 -39.16 35.66
N GLY A 499 11.44 -39.75 36.84
CA GLY A 499 12.70 -40.21 37.39
C GLY A 499 12.47 -41.11 38.59
N LYS A 500 11.58 -42.10 38.45
CA LYS A 500 11.38 -43.17 39.45
C LYS A 500 12.46 -44.26 39.40
N SER A 501 13.43 -44.16 38.49
CA SER A 501 14.66 -44.95 38.55
C SER A 501 15.84 -43.99 38.70
N ALA A 502 16.27 -43.82 39.94
CA ALA A 502 17.36 -42.94 40.30
C ALA A 502 18.70 -43.41 39.69
N SER A 503 19.56 -42.44 39.35
CA SER A 503 21.03 -42.51 39.41
C SER A 503 21.86 -42.48 38.12
N VAL A 504 21.30 -42.55 36.89
CA VAL A 504 22.18 -42.60 35.68
C VAL A 504 22.18 -41.32 34.82
N TYR A 505 21.06 -40.60 34.69
CA TYR A 505 20.99 -39.44 33.79
C TYR A 505 21.11 -38.08 34.50
N ASN A 506 22.02 -37.24 34.00
CA ASN A 506 22.20 -35.87 34.46
C ASN A 506 21.02 -35.02 33.95
N TRP A 507 20.68 -33.93 34.65
CA TRP A 507 19.62 -32.99 34.24
C TRP A 507 19.74 -32.53 32.77
N LYS A 508 21.00 -32.40 32.32
CA LYS A 508 21.36 -32.08 30.94
C LYS A 508 20.86 -33.12 29.94
N ASP A 509 20.90 -34.40 30.28
CA ASP A 509 20.49 -35.48 29.38
C ASP A 509 18.97 -35.54 29.25
N LYS A 510 18.24 -35.33 30.35
CA LYS A 510 16.77 -35.22 30.34
C LYS A 510 16.31 -34.06 29.45
N ILE A 511 16.91 -32.88 29.62
CA ILE A 511 16.63 -31.74 28.74
C ILE A 511 16.99 -32.10 27.29
N LYS A 512 18.15 -32.72 27.04
CA LYS A 512 18.56 -33.11 25.68
C LYS A 512 17.55 -34.06 25.03
N ASN A 513 17.02 -35.04 25.76
CA ASN A 513 15.99 -35.96 25.26
C ASN A 513 14.70 -35.22 24.91
N ALA A 514 14.22 -34.34 25.80
CA ALA A 514 13.06 -33.51 25.52
C ALA A 514 13.26 -32.65 24.26
N PHE A 515 14.43 -32.02 24.11
CA PHE A 515 14.75 -31.23 22.92
C PHE A 515 14.90 -32.08 21.66
N ALA A 516 15.34 -33.34 21.75
CA ALA A 516 15.37 -34.23 20.59
C ALA A 516 13.95 -34.53 20.07
N ILE A 517 12.99 -34.78 20.97
CA ILE A 517 11.57 -34.96 20.63
C ILE A 517 11.01 -33.68 19.99
N ILE A 518 11.26 -32.53 20.62
CA ILE A 518 10.79 -31.21 20.14
C ILE A 518 11.35 -30.88 18.75
N MET A 519 12.65 -31.10 18.52
CA MET A 519 13.28 -30.85 17.22
C MET A 519 12.72 -31.78 16.15
N GLY A 520 12.47 -33.05 16.46
CA GLY A 520 11.81 -33.98 15.55
C GLY A 520 10.43 -33.49 15.12
N ALA A 521 9.57 -33.14 16.09
CA ALA A 521 8.25 -32.59 15.83
C ALA A 521 8.29 -31.28 15.02
N TYR A 522 9.24 -30.39 15.34
CA TYR A 522 9.48 -29.15 14.60
C TYR A 522 9.75 -29.39 13.11
N PHE A 523 10.71 -30.27 12.79
CA PHE A 523 11.05 -30.54 11.39
C PHE A 523 9.88 -31.17 10.64
N THR A 524 9.20 -32.15 11.23
CA THR A 524 8.03 -32.78 10.61
C THR A 524 6.95 -31.75 10.29
N ASN A 525 6.64 -30.87 11.25
CA ASN A 525 5.62 -29.86 11.07
C ASN A 525 5.99 -28.79 10.04
N VAL A 526 7.25 -28.30 10.03
CA VAL A 526 7.71 -27.32 9.04
C VAL A 526 7.65 -27.94 7.64
N VAL A 527 8.15 -29.16 7.46
CA VAL A 527 8.12 -29.85 6.17
C VAL A 527 6.69 -30.07 5.68
N ALA A 528 5.76 -30.43 6.58
CA ALA A 528 4.35 -30.59 6.24
C ALA A 528 3.66 -29.29 5.80
N LEU A 529 4.15 -28.13 6.24
CA LEU A 529 3.57 -26.81 5.92
C LEU A 529 4.16 -26.17 4.67
N ILE A 530 5.32 -26.59 4.18
CA ILE A 530 5.95 -26.04 2.96
C ILE A 530 5.00 -26.05 1.75
N PRO A 531 4.27 -27.15 1.46
CA PRO A 531 3.35 -27.17 0.32
C PRO A 531 2.24 -26.11 0.42
N LEU A 532 1.78 -25.78 1.63
CA LEU A 532 0.72 -24.79 1.86
C LEU A 532 1.18 -23.35 1.60
N ILE A 533 2.50 -23.08 1.56
CA ILE A 533 3.01 -21.76 1.19
C ILE A 533 2.74 -21.47 -0.29
N TYR A 534 2.78 -22.50 -1.13
CA TYR A 534 2.61 -22.39 -2.58
C TYR A 534 1.22 -22.82 -3.07
N ALA A 535 0.39 -23.40 -2.20
CA ALA A 535 -0.93 -23.91 -2.53
C ALA A 535 -2.06 -22.90 -2.27
N GLY A 536 -3.20 -23.09 -2.95
CA GLY A 536 -4.48 -22.46 -2.59
C GLY A 536 -4.58 -20.96 -2.91
N ALA A 537 -3.88 -20.48 -3.95
CA ALA A 537 -3.96 -19.09 -4.43
C ALA A 537 -3.78 -18.04 -3.30
N GLY A 538 -2.90 -18.32 -2.33
CA GLY A 538 -2.59 -17.42 -1.21
C GLY A 538 -3.54 -17.50 -0.01
N LEU A 539 -4.68 -18.20 -0.09
CA LEU A 539 -5.70 -18.24 0.98
C LEU A 539 -5.20 -18.91 2.27
N VAL A 540 -4.40 -19.97 2.15
CA VAL A 540 -3.84 -20.74 3.29
C VAL A 540 -2.39 -20.38 3.60
N GLN A 541 -1.76 -19.57 2.77
CA GLN A 541 -0.37 -19.13 2.94
C GLN A 541 -0.19 -18.36 4.26
N GLY A 542 -1.20 -17.56 4.64
CA GLY A 542 -1.31 -16.86 5.92
C GLY A 542 -1.09 -17.78 7.13
N PHE A 543 -1.78 -18.92 7.13
CA PHE A 543 -1.69 -19.94 8.16
C PHE A 543 -0.31 -20.60 8.19
N ALA A 544 0.20 -21.04 7.03
CA ALA A 544 1.46 -21.77 6.94
C ALA A 544 2.65 -20.90 7.41
N LEU A 545 2.76 -19.67 6.92
CA LEU A 545 3.88 -18.79 7.28
C LEU A 545 3.86 -18.44 8.77
N THR A 546 2.69 -18.08 9.29
CA THR A 546 2.53 -17.73 10.71
C THR A 546 2.87 -18.91 11.62
N THR A 547 2.47 -20.12 11.22
CA THR A 547 2.74 -21.35 11.98
C THR A 547 4.23 -21.70 11.97
N ILE A 548 4.89 -21.64 10.82
CA ILE A 548 6.33 -21.89 10.69
C ILE A 548 7.11 -20.88 11.54
N LEU A 549 6.81 -19.58 11.39
CA LEU A 549 7.45 -18.51 12.15
C LEU A 549 7.29 -18.74 13.66
N GLY A 550 6.07 -19.06 14.10
CA GLY A 550 5.76 -19.33 15.49
C GLY A 550 6.48 -20.56 16.04
N TYR A 551 6.52 -21.66 15.30
CA TYR A 551 7.30 -22.84 15.67
C TYR A 551 8.80 -22.53 15.81
N SER A 552 9.37 -21.75 14.88
CA SER A 552 10.77 -21.35 14.95
C SER A 552 11.05 -20.48 16.18
N ILE A 553 10.26 -19.42 16.41
CA ILE A 553 10.35 -18.58 17.61
C ILE A 553 10.26 -19.43 18.87
N GLY A 554 9.32 -20.36 18.87
CA GLY A 554 9.11 -21.25 19.98
C GLY A 554 10.34 -22.08 20.32
N VAL A 555 10.79 -22.88 19.37
CA VAL A 555 11.88 -23.85 19.53
C VAL A 555 13.21 -23.18 19.84
N PHE A 556 13.51 -22.05 19.20
CA PHE A 556 14.81 -21.40 19.35
C PHE A 556 14.88 -20.39 20.50
N ILE A 557 13.76 -19.80 20.93
CA ILE A 557 13.75 -18.73 21.94
C ILE A 557 13.04 -19.19 23.22
N THR A 558 11.76 -19.56 23.13
CA THR A 558 10.92 -19.70 24.33
C THR A 558 11.13 -21.04 25.05
N ARG A 559 11.28 -22.16 24.33
CA ARG A 559 11.53 -23.49 24.95
C ARG A 559 12.89 -23.53 25.69
N PRO A 560 14.01 -23.01 25.13
CA PRO A 560 15.30 -22.97 25.84
C PRO A 560 15.26 -22.12 27.12
N ALA A 561 14.52 -21.01 27.11
CA ALA A 561 14.29 -20.19 28.29
C ALA A 561 13.45 -20.93 29.33
N PHE A 562 12.35 -21.57 28.92
CA PHE A 562 11.50 -22.38 29.80
C PHE A 562 12.27 -23.52 30.47
N ALA A 563 13.07 -24.28 29.70
CA ALA A 563 13.88 -25.37 30.25
C ALA A 563 14.87 -24.87 31.32
N ALA A 564 15.44 -23.67 31.14
CA ALA A 564 16.31 -23.05 32.14
C ALA A 564 15.53 -22.60 33.40
N VAL A 565 14.30 -22.11 33.24
CA VAL A 565 13.40 -21.76 34.36
C VAL A 565 13.06 -23.03 35.16
N VAL A 566 12.63 -24.09 34.49
CA VAL A 566 12.32 -25.38 35.12
C VAL A 566 13.54 -25.97 35.82
N GLU A 567 14.74 -25.89 35.21
CA GLU A 567 15.98 -26.28 35.88
C GLU A 567 16.18 -25.56 37.21
N ILE A 568 16.07 -24.24 37.23
CA ILE A 568 16.35 -23.46 38.45
C ILE A 568 15.27 -23.67 39.52
N LEU A 569 14.03 -23.94 39.12
CA LEU A 569 12.92 -24.15 40.04
C LEU A 569 12.93 -25.54 40.66
N LEU A 570 13.20 -26.59 39.86
CA LEU A 570 13.14 -27.98 40.28
C LEU A 570 14.47 -28.55 40.76
N LYS A 571 15.61 -27.97 40.38
CA LYS A 571 16.92 -28.32 40.95
C LYS A 571 17.02 -27.66 42.33
N GLU A 572 17.14 -28.47 43.37
CA GLU A 572 17.35 -28.01 44.75
C GLU A 572 18.75 -27.40 44.92
#